data_AF-A0AAW3WHY5-F1
#
_entry.id   AF-A0AAW3WHY5-F1
#
_cell.length_a   1.000
_cell.length_b   1.000
_cell.length_c   1.000
_cell.angle_alpha   90.00
_cell.angle_beta   90.00
_cell.angle_gamma   90.00
#
_symmetry.space_group_name_H-M   'P 1'
#
loop_
_entity.id
_entity.type
_entity.pdbx_description
1 polymer ?
#
loop_
_entity_poly.entity_id
_entity_poly.type
_entity_poly.pdbx_seq_one_letter_code
_entity_poly.pdbx_strand_id
1 'polypeptide(L)' 'MDKIKIIVVDDSAFMRKAISDMIESESTFEVIAKFRDGRELIEKVDKYNPDLITLDVHMKDLDGL' A
#
# COMPACT_ATOMS: atom_id res chain seq x y z
N MET A 1 -5.74 -14.79 -15.85
CA MET A 1 -6.03 -14.66 -14.41
C MET A 1 -5.78 -13.22 -14.06
N ASP A 2 -6.75 -12.55 -13.44
CA ASP A 2 -6.54 -11.17 -13.00
C ASP A 2 -5.57 -11.17 -11.82
N LYS A 3 -4.65 -10.18 -11.82
CA LYS A 3 -3.71 -10.00 -10.72
C LYS A 3 -4.45 -9.49 -9.48
N ILE A 4 -4.00 -9.90 -8.30
CA ILE A 4 -4.46 -9.35 -7.03
C ILE A 4 -3.82 -7.97 -6.86
N LYS A 5 -4.64 -6.93 -6.77
CA LYS A 5 -4.25 -5.52 -6.70
C LYS A 5 -4.03 -5.10 -5.25
N ILE A 6 -2.84 -4.62 -4.95
CA ILE A 6 -2.41 -4.29 -3.59
C ILE A 6 -2.05 -2.81 -3.48
N ILE A 7 -2.41 -2.20 -2.35
CA ILE A 7 -1.92 -0.87 -1.96
C ILE A 7 -0.95 -1.03 -0.80
N VAL A 8 0.17 -0.31 -0.85
CA VAL A 8 1.19 -0.31 0.21
C VAL A 8 1.22 1.04 0.93
N VAL A 9 1.03 1.04 2.24
CA VAL A 9 1.03 2.24 3.08
C VAL A 9 2.06 2.10 4.20
N ASP A 10 3.06 2.97 4.18
CA ASP A 10 4.19 2.97 5.12
C ASP A 10 4.88 4.34 5.09
N ASP A 11 5.26 4.89 6.25
CA ASP A 11 5.89 6.21 6.38
C ASP A 11 7.37 6.23 5.97
N SER A 12 8.02 5.07 5.98
CA SER A 12 9.38 4.87 5.50
C SER A 12 9.38 4.62 4.00
N ALA A 13 9.95 5.58 3.25
CA ALA A 13 10.14 5.44 1.81
C ALA A 13 10.93 4.19 1.42
N PHE A 14 11.89 3.78 2.26
CA PHE A 14 12.67 2.56 2.06
C PHE A 14 11.79 1.30 2.22
N MET A 15 11.03 1.20 3.31
CA MET A 15 10.16 0.05 3.56
C MET A 15 9.07 -0.06 2.50
N ARG A 16 8.43 1.05 2.14
CA ARG A 16 7.45 1.11 1.05
C ARG A 16 8.01 0.57 -0.26
N LYS A 17 9.27 0.91 -0.61
CA LYS A 17 9.95 0.36 -1.79
C LYS A 17 10.22 -1.14 -1.64
N ALA A 18 10.81 -1.56 -0.52
CA ALA A 18 11.16 -2.96 -0.28
C ALA A 18 9.93 -3.89 -0.31
N ILE A 19 8.84 -3.50 0.36
CA ILE A 19 7.57 -4.25 0.37
C ILE A 19 6.98 -4.30 -1.05
N SER A 20 6.99 -3.18 -1.78
CA SER A 20 6.48 -3.16 -3.14
C SER A 20 7.27 -4.08 -4.06
N ASP A 21 8.60 -4.06 -3.97
CA ASP A 21 9.47 -4.89 -4.82
C ASP A 21 9.30 -6.38 -4.50
N MET A 22 9.11 -6.71 -3.22
CA MET A 22 8.79 -8.06 -2.78
C MET A 22 7.44 -8.53 -3.36
N ILE A 23 6.40 -7.69 -3.31
CA ILE A 23 5.08 -8.00 -3.88
C ILE A 23 5.16 -8.15 -5.41
N GLU A 24 5.80 -7.21 -6.10
CA GLU A 24 5.92 -7.21 -7.56
C GLU A 24 6.83 -8.32 -8.10
N SER A 25 7.65 -8.96 -7.24
CA SER A 25 8.44 -10.14 -7.62
C SER A 25 7.58 -11.36 -7.98
N GLU A 26 6.33 -11.38 -7.50
CA GLU A 26 5.38 -12.45 -7.74
C GLU A 26 4.40 -12.06 -8.86
N SER A 27 4.31 -12.87 -9.92
CA SER A 27 3.50 -12.56 -11.10
C SER A 27 1.98 -12.46 -10.85
N THR A 28 1.51 -12.97 -9.71
CA THR A 28 0.11 -12.97 -9.28
C THR A 28 -0.33 -11.67 -8.64
N PHE A 29 0.60 -10.80 -8.23
CA PHE A 29 0.30 -9.55 -7.54
C PHE A 29 0.63 -8.32 -8.40
N GLU A 30 0.00 -7.20 -8.07
CA GLU A 30 0.27 -5.89 -8.66
C GLU A 30 0.12 -4.81 -7.60
N VAL A 31 1.13 -3.95 -7.43
CA VAL A 31 1.02 -2.79 -6.55
C VAL A 31 0.42 -1.63 -7.33
N ILE A 32 -0.85 -1.30 -7.05
CA ILE A 32 -1.60 -0.28 -7.80
C ILE A 32 -1.47 1.12 -7.22
N ALA A 33 -1.07 1.24 -5.95
CA ALA A 33 -0.83 2.52 -5.30
C ALA A 33 0.12 2.37 -4.10
N LYS A 34 0.76 3.48 -3.74
CA LYS A 34 1.67 3.59 -2.61
C LYS A 34 1.35 4.89 -1.88
N PHE A 35 1.14 4.84 -0.57
CA PHE A 35 0.89 6.01 0.27
C PHE A 35 1.89 6.09 1.40
N ARG A 36 2.12 7.31 1.91
CA ARG A 36 3.09 7.52 2.98
C ARG A 36 2.48 7.61 4.38
N ASP A 37 1.16 7.78 4.46
CA ASP A 37 0.44 7.96 5.71
C ASP A 37 -1.04 7.59 5.52
N GLY A 38 -1.74 7.37 6.64
CA GLY A 38 -3.16 7.00 6.62
C GLY A 38 -4.08 8.11 6.08
N ARG A 39 -3.68 9.39 6.18
CA ARG A 39 -4.48 10.50 5.66
C ARG A 39 -4.51 10.49 4.13
N GLU A 40 -3.34 10.33 3.51
CA GLU A 40 -3.21 10.23 2.07
C GLU A 40 -3.97 9.02 1.51
N LEU A 41 -3.95 7.90 2.24
CA LEU A 41 -4.76 6.73 1.93
C LEU A 41 -6.25 7.11 1.92
N ILE A 42 -6.80 7.62 3.02
CA ILE A 42 -8.24 7.91 3.12
C ILE A 42 -8.70 8.92 2.05
N GLU A 43 -7.91 9.96 1.77
CA GLU A 43 -8.28 10.99 0.79
C GLU A 43 -8.34 10.47 -0.66
N LYS A 44 -7.61 9.39 -0.97
CA LYS A 44 -7.39 8.93 -2.34
C LYS A 44 -7.88 7.52 -2.60
N VAL A 45 -8.12 6.70 -1.58
CA VAL A 45 -8.42 5.26 -1.71
C VAL A 45 -9.64 4.99 -2.57
N ASP A 46 -10.66 5.86 -2.52
CA ASP A 46 -11.89 5.73 -3.33
C ASP A 46 -11.64 5.76 -4.85
N LYS A 47 -10.47 6.24 -5.29
CA LYS A 47 -10.06 6.24 -6.70
C LYS A 47 -9.47 4.91 -7.15
N TYR A 48 -9.24 3.99 -6.20
CA TYR A 48 -8.62 2.69 -6.41
C TYR A 48 -9.63 1.59 -6.10
N ASN A 49 -9.44 0.43 -6.73
CA ASN A 49 -10.20 -0.78 -6.44
C ASN A 49 -9.24 -1.90 -6.02
N PRO A 50 -8.61 -1.80 -4.84
CA PRO A 50 -7.67 -2.81 -4.35
C PRO A 50 -8.39 -4.05 -3.85
N ASP A 51 -7.71 -5.18 -3.92
CA ASP A 51 -8.12 -6.44 -3.28
C ASP A 51 -7.52 -6.55 -1.87
N LEU A 52 -6.39 -5.88 -1.62
CA LEU A 52 -5.69 -5.87 -0.33
C LEU A 52 -5.00 -4.53 -0.08
N ILE A 53 -4.92 -4.11 1.18
CA ILE A 53 -4.12 -2.96 1.62
C ILE A 53 -3.17 -3.44 2.71
N THR A 54 -1.88 -3.16 2.57
CA THR A 54 -0.91 -3.29 3.67
C THR A 54 -0.77 -1.94 4.35
N LEU A 55 -0.86 -1.92 5.67
CA LEU A 55 -0.86 -0.69 6.47
C LEU A 55 0.13 -0.83 7.60
N ASP A 56 1.11 0.08 7.66
CA ASP A 56 1.94 0.21 8.86
C ASP A 56 1.09 0.71 10.04
N VAL A 57 1.31 0.11 11.21
CA VAL A 57 0.60 0.49 12.43
C VAL A 57 1.22 1.75 13.03
N HIS A 58 2.52 1.96 12.87
CA HIS A 58 3.25 3.02 13.57
C HIS A 58 3.58 4.22 12.67
N MET A 59 2.53 4.90 12.19
CA MET A 59 2.67 6.12 11.39
C MET A 59 2.42 7.39 12.21
N LYS A 60 2.98 8.53 11.77
CA LYS A 60 2.65 9.85 12.33
C LYS A 60 1.23 10.28 11.93
N ASP A 61 0.58 11.03 12.81
CA ASP A 61 -0.74 11.64 12.67
C ASP A 61 -1.94 10.68 12.69
N LEU A 62 -2.02 9.74 11.74
CA LEU A 62 -3.05 8.71 11.69
C LEU A 62 -2.39 7.34 11.62
N ASP A 63 -2.51 6.58 12.70
CA ASP A 63 -2.00 5.23 12.80
C ASP A 63 -2.89 4.23 12.03
N GLY A 64 -2.44 2.98 11.97
CA GLY A 64 -3.12 1.94 11.19
C GLY A 64 -4.36 1.32 11.84
N LEU A 65 -4.91 1.91 12.92
CA LEU A 65 -5.96 1.35 13.78
C LEU A 65 -7.21 2.23 13.89
#